data_AF-A0A953UBQ1-F1
#
_entry.id   AF-A0A953UBQ1-F1
#
_cell.length_a   1.000
_cell.length_b   1.000
_cell.length_c   1.000
_cell.angle_alpha   90.00
_cell.angle_beta   90.00
_cell.angle_gamma   90.00
#
_symmetry.space_group_name_H-M   'P 1'
#
loop_
_entity.id
_entity.type
_entity.pdbx_description
1 polymer ?
#
loop_
_entity_poly.entity_id
_entity_poly.type
_entity_poly.pdbx_seq_one_letter_code
_entity_poly.pdbx_strand_id
1 'polypeptide(L)'
;MKTLKPSIIIALRALRRKKLQTALTIVGITVGVATVLTMIALGAGAESSIEDQVRAAGMNMIVVTAGNYKTKTDDQGGAVEEQGRLVNLNYFIPAVYAGALMGEPRLYRRGWGRMYNRSPFIAVFHPEDDPMEKHDHPTASQRLGDMEAGLGAAATLTSGDADAIRRIKGVQYVSEGIHSNVHITADAKRWFTRLHGDDVSLPMIRRAWIFEHGRFFSRREESNGAQVAVLGSVAAEKLFGSENPVGKKISIWKQPFEVVGVV
;
A
#
# COMPACT_ATOMS: atom_id res chain seq x y z
N MET A 1 -32.99 -53.96 -29.13
CA MET A 1 -33.73 -52.90 -28.39
C MET A 1 -35.10 -53.31 -27.80
N LYS A 2 -35.75 -54.42 -28.19
CA LYS A 2 -37.10 -54.79 -27.70
C LYS A 2 -37.15 -55.31 -26.25
N THR A 3 -36.02 -55.71 -25.66
CA THR A 3 -35.93 -56.29 -24.31
C THR A 3 -35.61 -55.29 -23.20
N LEU A 4 -35.15 -54.07 -23.51
CA LEU A 4 -34.76 -53.07 -22.52
C LEU A 4 -35.96 -52.44 -21.80
N LYS A 5 -37.05 -52.17 -22.53
CA LYS A 5 -38.28 -51.58 -21.98
C LYS A 5 -38.88 -52.40 -20.82
N PRO A 6 -39.14 -53.71 -20.98
CA PRO A 6 -39.71 -54.51 -19.88
C PRO A 6 -38.77 -54.62 -18.67
N SER A 7 -37.45 -54.75 -18.87
CA SER A 7 -36.48 -54.83 -17.77
C SER A 7 -36.44 -53.56 -16.92
N ILE A 8 -36.48 -52.38 -17.56
CA ILE A 8 -36.54 -51.08 -16.85
C ILE A 8 -37.83 -50.98 -16.03
N ILE A 9 -38.97 -51.40 -16.59
CA ILE A 9 -40.27 -51.35 -15.91
C ILE A 9 -40.30 -52.28 -14.69
N ILE A 10 -39.74 -53.49 -14.81
CA ILE A 10 -39.65 -54.45 -13.69
C ILE A 10 -38.74 -53.89 -12.59
N ALA A 11 -37.59 -53.31 -12.95
CA ALA A 11 -36.68 -52.67 -12.00
C ALA A 11 -37.34 -51.48 -11.27
N LEU A 12 -38.05 -50.60 -11.98
CA LEU A 12 -38.79 -49.48 -11.38
C LEU A 12 -39.90 -49.94 -10.43
N ARG A 13 -40.64 -51.00 -10.79
CA ARG A 13 -41.63 -51.60 -9.89
C ARG A 13 -40.98 -52.21 -8.65
N ALA A 14 -39.83 -52.88 -8.80
CA ALA A 14 -39.08 -53.43 -7.69
C ALA A 14 -38.58 -52.35 -6.72
N LEU A 15 -38.01 -51.25 -7.23
CA LEU A 15 -37.56 -50.10 -6.44
C LEU A 15 -38.72 -49.41 -5.70
N ARG A 16 -39.91 -49.32 -6.32
CA ARG A 16 -41.12 -48.75 -5.70
C ARG A 16 -41.73 -49.62 -4.58
N ARG A 17 -41.40 -50.91 -4.50
CA ARG A 17 -41.89 -51.80 -3.42
C ARG A 17 -41.18 -51.57 -2.08
N LYS A 18 -39.90 -51.19 -2.08
CA LYS A 18 -39.10 -50.92 -0.86
C LYS A 18 -38.72 -49.45 -0.76
N LYS A 19 -39.74 -48.58 -0.65
CA LYS A 19 -39.60 -47.11 -0.69
C LYS A 19 -38.56 -46.57 0.32
N LEU A 20 -38.54 -47.08 1.56
CA LEU A 20 -37.63 -46.58 2.60
C LEU A 20 -36.16 -46.90 2.30
N GLN A 21 -35.87 -48.14 1.90
CA GLN A 21 -34.50 -48.60 1.62
C GLN A 21 -33.95 -47.95 0.34
N THR A 22 -34.77 -47.87 -0.70
CA THR A 22 -34.41 -47.17 -1.95
C THR A 22 -34.18 -45.67 -1.69
N ALA A 23 -35.01 -45.03 -0.86
CA ALA A 23 -34.83 -43.61 -0.52
C ALA A 23 -33.52 -43.38 0.26
N LEU A 24 -33.25 -44.19 1.30
CA LEU A 24 -32.07 -44.02 2.15
C LEU A 24 -30.76 -44.22 1.38
N THR A 25 -30.71 -45.18 0.45
CA THR A 25 -29.53 -45.42 -0.40
C THR A 25 -29.29 -44.30 -1.40
N ILE A 26 -30.35 -43.79 -2.03
CA ILE A 26 -30.25 -42.64 -2.94
C ILE A 26 -29.78 -41.40 -2.18
N VAL A 27 -30.33 -41.13 -0.99
CA VAL A 27 -29.91 -40.01 -0.15
C VAL A 27 -28.44 -40.13 0.23
N GLY A 28 -27.99 -41.32 0.67
CA GLY A 28 -26.58 -41.54 1.02
C GLY A 28 -25.63 -41.26 -0.14
N ILE A 29 -25.95 -41.77 -1.34
CA ILE A 29 -25.12 -41.52 -2.54
C ILE A 29 -25.17 -40.04 -2.94
N THR A 30 -26.33 -39.41 -2.87
CA THR A 30 -26.51 -38.00 -3.29
C THR A 30 -25.75 -37.07 -2.37
N VAL A 31 -25.87 -37.25 -1.06
CA VAL A 31 -25.14 -36.46 -0.06
C VAL A 31 -23.64 -36.69 -0.20
N GLY A 32 -23.19 -37.94 -0.35
CA GLY A 32 -21.77 -38.26 -0.53
C GLY A 32 -21.17 -37.61 -1.77
N VAL A 33 -21.84 -37.71 -2.93
CA VAL A 33 -21.36 -37.08 -4.17
C VAL A 33 -21.44 -35.56 -4.08
N ALA A 34 -22.50 -35.01 -3.47
CA ALA A 34 -22.64 -33.56 -3.29
C ALA A 34 -21.49 -32.98 -2.47
N THR A 35 -21.14 -33.57 -1.32
CA THR A 35 -20.04 -33.10 -0.48
C THR A 35 -18.71 -33.08 -1.23
N VAL A 36 -18.42 -34.13 -2.00
CA VAL A 36 -17.17 -34.21 -2.77
C VAL A 36 -17.14 -33.16 -3.87
N LEU A 37 -18.24 -33.00 -4.63
CA LEU A 37 -18.33 -31.99 -5.68
C LEU A 37 -18.20 -30.56 -5.12
N THR A 38 -18.81 -30.28 -3.96
CA THR A 38 -18.69 -28.98 -3.30
C THR A 38 -17.23 -28.71 -2.91
N MET A 39 -16.52 -29.68 -2.35
CA MET A 39 -15.12 -29.51 -1.97
C MET A 39 -14.23 -29.25 -3.20
N ILE A 40 -14.45 -29.97 -4.30
CA ILE A 40 -13.69 -29.77 -5.54
C ILE A 40 -13.97 -28.37 -6.12
N ALA A 41 -15.23 -27.94 -6.16
CA ALA A 41 -15.61 -26.63 -6.65
C ALA A 41 -15.03 -25.49 -5.78
N LEU A 42 -15.10 -25.62 -4.45
CA LEU A 42 -14.52 -24.66 -3.52
C LEU A 42 -12.99 -24.63 -3.62
N GLY A 43 -12.34 -25.80 -3.75
CA GLY A 43 -10.89 -25.89 -3.91
C GLY A 43 -10.40 -25.21 -5.19
N ALA A 44 -10.99 -25.54 -6.34
CA ALA A 44 -10.65 -24.93 -7.61
C ALA A 44 -10.96 -23.42 -7.65
N GLY A 45 -12.08 -23.00 -7.03
CA GLY A 45 -12.42 -21.58 -6.91
C GLY A 45 -11.47 -20.81 -5.99
N ALA A 46 -11.06 -21.41 -4.87
CA ALA A 46 -10.10 -20.82 -3.95
C ALA A 46 -8.70 -20.71 -4.59
N GLU A 47 -8.27 -21.73 -5.33
CA GLU A 47 -7.01 -21.72 -6.07
C GLU A 47 -6.97 -20.57 -7.08
N SER A 48 -8.05 -20.36 -7.86
CA SER A 48 -8.18 -19.22 -8.78
C SER A 48 -8.08 -17.86 -8.05
N SER A 49 -8.78 -17.71 -6.92
CA SER A 49 -8.71 -16.48 -6.12
C SER A 49 -7.32 -16.22 -5.54
N ILE A 50 -6.61 -17.29 -5.14
CA ILE A 50 -5.23 -17.19 -4.65
C ILE A 50 -4.28 -16.87 -5.80
N GLU A 51 -4.47 -17.44 -7.00
CA GLU A 51 -3.64 -17.12 -8.17
C GLU A 51 -3.73 -15.63 -8.52
N ASP A 52 -4.94 -15.05 -8.52
CA ASP A 52 -5.14 -13.62 -8.74
C ASP A 52 -4.45 -12.77 -7.66
N GLN A 53 -4.55 -13.19 -6.38
CA GLN A 53 -3.86 -12.53 -5.28
C GLN A 53 -2.33 -12.68 -5.37
N VAL A 54 -1.82 -13.82 -5.83
CA VAL A 54 -0.38 -14.09 -5.97
C VAL A 54 0.21 -13.31 -7.15
N ARG A 55 -0.53 -13.18 -8.26
CA ARG A 55 -0.18 -12.26 -9.35
C ARG A 55 -0.07 -10.82 -8.85
N ALA A 56 -0.93 -10.41 -7.93
CA ALA A 56 -0.83 -9.12 -7.24
C ALA A 56 0.29 -9.07 -6.18
N ALA A 57 0.64 -10.20 -5.54
CA ALA A 57 1.66 -10.30 -4.49
C ALA A 57 3.08 -10.55 -4.99
N GLY A 58 3.30 -10.79 -6.30
CA GLY A 58 4.62 -10.83 -6.95
C GLY A 58 5.37 -9.49 -6.94
N MET A 59 4.99 -8.60 -6.03
CA MET A 59 5.27 -7.20 -5.96
C MET A 59 5.83 -6.88 -4.58
N ASN A 60 7.14 -6.71 -4.49
CA ASN A 60 7.75 -6.14 -3.29
C ASN A 60 7.44 -4.64 -3.27
N MET A 61 6.24 -4.27 -2.83
CA MET A 61 5.76 -2.89 -2.73
C MET A 61 5.91 -2.39 -1.30
N ILE A 62 6.63 -1.28 -1.13
CA ILE A 62 6.71 -0.55 0.13
C ILE A 62 5.92 0.73 -0.04
N VAL A 63 4.94 0.96 0.85
CA VAL A 63 4.14 2.19 0.85
C VAL A 63 4.66 3.08 1.96
N VAL A 64 5.16 4.26 1.57
CA VAL A 64 5.62 5.29 2.51
C VAL A 64 4.51 6.34 2.63
N THR A 65 4.01 6.55 3.83
CA THR A 65 2.96 7.55 4.10
C THR A 65 3.53 8.59 5.05
N ALA A 66 3.36 9.87 4.70
CA ALA A 66 3.72 10.96 5.59
C ALA A 66 2.72 11.01 6.75
N GLY A 67 3.17 11.27 7.97
CA GLY A 67 2.28 11.39 9.12
C GLY A 67 3.02 11.84 10.37
N ASN A 68 2.29 12.50 11.28
CA ASN A 68 2.83 12.87 12.58
C ASN A 68 2.99 11.62 13.45
N TYR A 69 4.21 11.10 13.55
CA TYR A 69 4.57 10.22 14.65
C TYR A 69 4.69 11.06 15.92
N LYS A 70 3.62 11.09 16.73
CA LYS A 70 3.79 11.45 18.14
C LYS A 70 4.43 10.24 18.81
N THR A 71 5.72 10.32 19.15
CA THR A 71 6.26 9.48 20.23
C THR A 71 5.29 9.60 21.40
N LYS A 72 4.76 8.48 21.90
CA LYS A 72 4.08 8.50 23.20
C LYS A 72 5.13 8.93 24.23
N THR A 73 5.15 10.21 24.55
CA THR A 73 5.73 10.69 25.80
C THR A 73 4.76 10.23 26.86
N ASP A 74 5.12 9.21 27.62
CA ASP A 74 4.30 8.72 28.72
C ASP A 74 4.03 9.90 29.68
N ASP A 75 2.75 10.23 29.85
CA ASP A 75 2.24 11.21 30.80
C ASP A 75 2.48 10.72 32.24
N GLN A 76 3.70 10.95 32.74
CA GLN A 76 3.92 11.15 34.17
C GLN A 76 4.68 12.45 34.36
N GLY A 77 3.99 13.41 34.97
CA GLY A 77 4.52 14.72 35.32
C GLY A 77 5.86 14.61 36.04
N GLY A 78 6.88 15.08 35.37
CA GLY A 78 8.21 15.35 35.87
C GLY A 78 8.84 16.27 34.84
N ALA A 79 9.35 17.42 35.28
CA ALA A 79 10.07 18.34 34.40
C ALA A 79 11.05 17.54 33.53
N VAL A 80 11.06 17.85 32.23
CA VAL A 80 11.94 17.24 31.24
C VAL A 80 13.36 17.25 31.82
N GLU A 81 13.85 16.08 32.23
CA GLU A 81 15.24 15.93 32.58
C GLU A 81 15.98 16.03 31.24
N GLU A 82 16.50 17.22 31.01
CA GLU A 82 17.43 17.57 29.94
C GLU A 82 18.54 16.49 29.90
N GLN A 83 18.39 15.49 29.03
CA GLN A 83 19.42 14.49 28.72
C GLN A 83 20.55 15.09 27.86
N GLY A 84 20.85 16.37 28.10
CA GLY A 84 21.98 17.13 27.58
C GLY A 84 22.85 17.72 28.68
N ARG A 85 22.68 17.33 29.95
CA ARG A 85 23.63 17.76 30.99
C ARG A 85 24.95 17.00 30.81
N LEU A 86 25.96 17.72 30.32
CA LEU A 86 27.36 17.31 30.39
C LEU A 86 27.69 16.92 31.83
N VAL A 87 27.80 15.63 32.11
CA VAL A 87 28.40 15.15 33.36
C VAL A 87 29.86 15.58 33.29
N ASN A 88 30.27 16.48 34.18
CA ASN A 88 31.65 16.88 34.33
C ASN A 88 32.46 15.65 34.77
N LEU A 89 33.14 15.02 33.83
CA LEU A 89 33.94 13.79 34.02
C LEU A 89 35.26 14.03 34.76
N ASN A 90 35.40 15.10 35.55
CA ASN A 90 36.58 15.29 36.42
C ASN A 90 36.64 14.29 37.59
N TYR A 91 35.64 13.44 37.76
CA TYR A 91 35.69 12.32 38.67
C TYR A 91 35.50 11.04 37.86
N PHE A 92 36.48 10.15 37.93
CA PHE A 92 36.36 8.71 37.67
C PHE A 92 36.76 8.15 36.29
N ILE A 93 38.08 8.05 35.97
CA ILE A 93 38.69 6.84 35.34
C ILE A 93 40.21 6.75 35.67
N PRO A 94 40.75 5.63 36.20
CA PRO A 94 42.19 5.32 36.17
C PRO A 94 42.62 4.66 34.85
N ALA A 95 43.75 5.11 34.32
CA ALA A 95 44.31 4.76 33.01
C ALA A 95 44.86 3.33 32.91
N VAL A 96 44.36 2.51 31.98
CA VAL A 96 45.12 1.38 31.40
C VAL A 96 44.62 1.09 29.97
N TYR A 97 45.55 0.95 29.02
CA TYR A 97 45.40 0.48 27.62
C TYR A 97 45.04 1.52 26.54
N ALA A 98 46.07 2.22 26.04
CA ALA A 98 46.13 2.76 24.69
C ALA A 98 47.18 1.97 23.89
N GLY A 99 46.85 1.46 22.70
CA GLY A 99 47.88 1.04 21.73
C GLY A 99 47.43 0.13 20.58
N ALA A 100 47.67 0.63 19.35
CA ALA A 100 48.02 -0.08 18.11
C ALA A 100 46.95 -0.18 17.00
N LEU A 101 47.12 0.67 15.96
CA LEU A 101 47.37 0.34 14.54
C LEU A 101 46.90 1.48 13.59
N MET A 102 47.79 1.83 12.66
CA MET A 102 47.79 2.97 11.74
C MET A 102 46.88 2.78 10.52
N GLY A 103 46.46 3.88 9.88
CA GLY A 103 46.17 3.86 8.44
C GLY A 103 45.14 4.84 7.86
N GLU A 104 45.01 6.11 8.30
CA GLU A 104 44.18 7.13 7.59
C GLU A 104 44.77 8.55 7.79
N PRO A 105 44.61 9.48 6.80
CA PRO A 105 45.25 10.80 6.80
C PRO A 105 44.67 11.74 7.87
N ARG A 106 45.55 12.40 8.61
CA ARG A 106 45.21 13.27 9.75
C ARG A 106 45.05 14.72 9.29
N LEU A 107 43.87 15.30 9.51
CA LEU A 107 43.68 16.75 9.46
C LEU A 107 44.41 17.41 10.64
N TYR A 108 45.45 18.19 10.32
CA TYR A 108 46.25 18.94 11.28
C TYR A 108 45.50 20.21 11.69
N ARG A 109 44.91 20.22 12.89
CA ARG A 109 44.51 21.46 13.57
C ARG A 109 45.55 21.78 14.63
N ARG A 110 46.36 22.79 14.34
CA ARG A 110 47.39 23.38 15.22
C ARG A 110 46.73 23.94 16.48
N GLY A 111 47.02 23.36 17.65
CA GLY A 111 46.54 23.84 18.94
C GLY A 111 47.05 22.93 20.06
N TRP A 112 47.78 23.51 21.00
CA TRP A 112 48.65 22.83 21.97
C TRP A 112 47.85 22.13 23.09
N GLY A 113 48.14 20.84 23.34
CA GLY A 113 47.77 20.18 24.60
C GLY A 113 47.31 18.72 24.49
N ARG A 114 48.20 17.80 24.89
CA ARG A 114 48.01 16.44 25.41
C ARG A 114 46.90 15.55 24.81
N MET A 115 47.38 14.56 24.04
CA MET A 115 46.70 13.32 23.67
C MET A 115 46.22 12.52 24.91
N TYR A 116 45.00 11.96 24.88
CA TYR A 116 44.70 10.54 25.16
C TYR A 116 43.31 10.16 24.63
N ASN A 117 43.30 9.01 23.93
CA ASN A 117 42.17 8.11 23.64
C ASN A 117 41.06 8.54 22.64
N ARG A 118 41.08 7.92 21.46
CA ARG A 118 40.05 7.96 20.43
C ARG A 118 39.48 6.53 20.34
N SER A 119 38.27 6.30 20.84
CA SER A 119 37.44 5.15 20.43
C SER A 119 36.64 5.55 19.18
N PRO A 120 36.43 4.67 18.19
CA PRO A 120 35.65 4.99 17.01
C PRO A 120 34.17 4.86 17.37
N PHE A 121 33.47 5.98 17.52
CA PHE A 121 32.01 5.94 17.42
C PHE A 121 31.68 5.76 15.94
N ILE A 122 31.16 4.58 15.58
CA ILE A 122 30.36 4.44 14.36
C ILE A 122 29.13 5.33 14.60
N ALA A 123 29.20 6.54 14.08
CA ALA A 123 28.07 7.45 13.98
C ALA A 123 27.11 6.86 12.94
N VAL A 124 26.08 6.13 13.39
CA VAL A 124 24.84 6.03 12.62
C VAL A 124 24.01 7.25 13.01
N PHE A 125 24.39 8.40 12.48
CA PHE A 125 23.52 9.57 12.43
C PHE A 125 23.09 9.70 10.98
N HIS A 126 21.81 9.45 10.72
CA HIS A 126 21.21 9.83 9.45
C HIS A 126 21.01 11.35 9.47
N PRO A 127 21.34 12.07 8.39
CA PRO A 127 21.20 13.52 8.32
C PRO A 127 19.77 14.05 8.55
N GLU A 128 18.76 13.18 8.50
CA GLU A 128 17.34 13.54 8.58
C GLU A 128 16.79 13.65 10.02
N ASP A 129 17.57 13.27 11.03
CA ASP A 129 17.19 13.37 12.46
C ASP A 129 17.83 14.60 13.15
N ASP A 130 17.96 15.74 12.46
CA ASP A 130 18.35 16.99 13.10
C ASP A 130 17.10 17.73 13.64
N PRO A 131 16.87 17.77 14.97
CA PRO A 131 15.75 18.50 15.54
C PRO A 131 15.81 20.02 15.31
N MET A 132 16.90 20.53 14.75
CA MET A 132 17.12 21.95 14.45
C MET A 132 17.10 22.27 12.94
N GLU A 133 16.90 21.29 12.05
CA GLU A 133 16.82 21.55 10.61
C GLU A 133 15.51 22.27 10.27
N LYS A 134 15.61 23.47 9.69
CA LYS A 134 14.46 24.27 9.30
C LYS A 134 13.88 23.69 8.01
N HIS A 135 12.82 22.93 8.14
CA HIS A 135 12.01 22.49 7.01
C HIS A 135 11.21 23.68 6.45
N ASP A 136 11.51 24.09 5.21
CA ASP A 136 10.84 25.21 4.51
C ASP A 136 9.42 24.87 3.98
N HIS A 137 8.76 23.86 4.53
CA HIS A 137 7.39 23.49 4.17
C HIS A 137 6.47 23.55 5.39
N PRO A 138 5.25 24.12 5.24
CA PRO A 138 4.35 24.27 6.37
C PRO A 138 3.89 22.90 6.86
N THR A 139 4.15 22.61 8.14
CA THR A 139 3.70 21.36 8.77
C THR A 139 2.17 21.29 8.84
N ALA A 140 1.62 20.08 9.02
CA ALA A 140 0.17 19.89 9.19
C ALA A 140 -0.45 20.83 10.22
N SER A 141 0.25 20.97 11.35
CA SER A 141 -0.16 21.81 12.49
C SER A 141 -0.22 23.29 12.11
N GLN A 142 0.67 23.76 11.22
CA GLN A 142 0.65 25.14 10.74
C GLN A 142 -0.47 25.40 9.73
N ARG A 143 -0.94 24.40 8.98
CA ARG A 143 -2.01 24.55 7.98
C ARG A 143 -3.42 24.35 8.54
N LEU A 144 -3.58 23.41 9.48
CA LEU A 144 -4.86 22.92 9.97
C LEU A 144 -5.06 23.14 11.48
N GLY A 145 -4.03 23.57 12.21
CA GLY A 145 -4.05 23.68 13.67
C GLY A 145 -3.81 22.34 14.38
N ASP A 146 -3.30 22.40 15.61
CA ASP A 146 -2.92 21.21 16.42
C ASP A 146 -4.07 20.25 16.72
N MET A 147 -5.33 20.69 16.59
CA MET A 147 -6.52 19.92 16.91
C MET A 147 -7.16 19.23 15.68
N GLU A 148 -6.81 19.62 14.45
CA GLU A 148 -7.36 19.01 13.22
C GLU A 148 -6.34 18.21 12.39
N ALA A 149 -5.05 18.28 12.74
CA ALA A 149 -4.02 17.46 12.11
C ALA A 149 -4.09 16.00 12.60
N GLY A 150 -5.00 15.21 12.01
CA GLY A 150 -5.05 13.77 12.21
C GLY A 150 -3.74 13.05 11.83
N LEU A 151 -3.58 11.80 12.26
CA LEU A 151 -2.49 10.91 11.81
C LEU A 151 -2.50 10.89 10.27
N GLY A 152 -1.41 11.37 9.65
CA GLY A 152 -1.29 11.47 8.19
C GLY A 152 -1.46 12.89 7.60
N ALA A 153 -1.73 13.91 8.41
CA ALA A 153 -1.95 15.28 7.92
C ALA A 153 -0.66 16.06 7.58
N ALA A 154 0.50 15.53 7.95
CA ALA A 154 1.80 16.16 7.67
C ALA A 154 2.23 15.85 6.24
N ALA A 155 2.42 16.89 5.44
CA ALA A 155 2.97 16.79 4.09
C ALA A 155 4.49 16.95 4.14
N THR A 156 5.17 16.07 4.88
CA THR A 156 6.65 16.09 4.98
C THR A 156 7.32 15.40 3.80
N LEU A 157 6.60 14.52 3.09
CA LEU A 157 7.12 13.88 1.88
C LEU A 157 7.04 14.84 0.68
N THR A 158 8.17 14.96 0.00
CA THR A 158 8.35 15.78 -1.19
C THR A 158 8.67 14.90 -2.41
N SER A 159 8.53 15.47 -3.61
CA SER A 159 8.99 14.81 -4.84
C SER A 159 10.51 14.56 -4.83
N GLY A 160 11.28 15.38 -4.13
CA GLY A 160 12.72 15.19 -3.94
C GLY A 160 13.06 13.90 -3.21
N ASP A 161 12.23 13.48 -2.25
CA ASP A 161 12.39 12.22 -1.51
C ASP A 161 12.12 11.02 -2.41
N ALA A 162 11.09 11.12 -3.26
CA ALA A 162 10.82 10.10 -4.27
C ALA A 162 11.98 9.98 -5.27
N ASP A 163 12.56 11.10 -5.72
CA ASP A 163 13.77 11.11 -6.55
C ASP A 163 14.99 10.49 -5.86
N ALA A 164 15.13 10.69 -4.54
CA ALA A 164 16.18 10.04 -3.76
C ALA A 164 15.97 8.52 -3.70
N ILE A 165 14.74 8.05 -3.46
CA ILE A 165 14.38 6.63 -3.40
C ILE A 165 14.59 5.97 -4.78
N ARG A 166 14.28 6.65 -5.88
CA ARG A 166 14.52 6.16 -7.25
C ARG A 166 15.99 5.81 -7.50
N ARG A 167 16.94 6.45 -6.81
CA ARG A 167 18.38 6.20 -6.96
C ARG A 167 18.90 5.01 -6.14
N ILE A 168 18.09 4.44 -5.24
CA ILE A 168 18.49 3.33 -4.39
C ILE A 168 18.59 2.04 -5.21
N LYS A 169 19.72 1.35 -5.11
CA LYS A 169 19.93 0.07 -5.80
C LYS A 169 18.91 -0.96 -5.34
N GLY A 170 18.18 -1.54 -6.29
CA GLY A 170 17.14 -2.56 -6.05
C GLY A 170 15.71 -2.02 -6.13
N VAL A 171 15.53 -0.70 -6.09
CA VAL A 171 14.23 -0.07 -6.39
C VAL A 171 14.06 0.00 -7.90
N GLN A 172 13.00 -0.63 -8.42
CA GLN A 172 12.72 -0.65 -9.88
C GLN A 172 11.83 0.51 -10.31
N TYR A 173 10.83 0.83 -9.49
CA TYR A 173 9.82 1.84 -9.77
C TYR A 173 9.47 2.57 -8.48
N VAL A 174 9.17 3.86 -8.60
CA VAL A 174 8.70 4.70 -7.51
C VAL A 174 7.58 5.57 -8.06
N SER A 175 6.42 5.48 -7.42
CA SER A 175 5.29 6.38 -7.59
C SER A 175 5.27 7.34 -6.41
N GLU A 176 5.15 8.62 -6.71
CA GLU A 176 4.83 9.65 -5.73
C GLU A 176 3.41 10.12 -5.97
N GLY A 177 2.70 10.49 -4.90
CA GLY A 177 1.30 10.83 -5.05
C GLY A 177 0.61 11.28 -3.78
N ILE A 178 -0.61 11.72 -3.96
CA ILE A 178 -1.54 12.10 -2.90
C ILE A 178 -2.74 11.16 -2.89
N HIS A 179 -3.18 10.81 -1.70
CA HIS A 179 -4.39 10.03 -1.49
C HIS A 179 -5.42 10.89 -0.75
N SER A 180 -6.60 11.06 -1.34
CA SER A 180 -7.70 11.80 -0.71
C SER A 180 -9.01 11.10 -0.96
N ASN A 181 -9.97 11.25 -0.05
CA ASN A 181 -11.34 10.83 -0.31
C ASN A 181 -12.09 11.97 -1.01
N VAL A 182 -12.90 11.63 -2.03
CA VAL A 182 -13.63 12.63 -2.82
C VAL A 182 -14.99 12.13 -3.25
N HIS A 183 -15.89 13.08 -3.52
CA HIS A 183 -17.12 12.80 -4.26
C HIS A 183 -16.92 13.16 -5.72
N ILE A 184 -17.16 12.19 -6.58
CA ILE A 184 -17.17 12.37 -8.04
C ILE A 184 -18.62 12.45 -8.51
N THR A 185 -18.88 13.30 -9.50
CA THR A 185 -20.20 13.47 -10.10
C THR A 185 -20.12 13.35 -11.61
N ALA A 186 -21.06 12.62 -12.20
CA ALA A 186 -21.26 12.55 -13.65
C ALA A 186 -22.76 12.72 -13.91
N ASP A 187 -23.14 13.71 -14.71
CA ASP A 187 -24.54 14.10 -14.93
C ASP A 187 -25.33 14.26 -13.62
N ALA A 188 -26.37 13.45 -13.40
CA ALA A 188 -27.19 13.44 -12.19
C ALA A 188 -26.71 12.46 -11.10
N LYS A 189 -25.63 11.69 -11.35
CA LYS A 189 -25.15 10.64 -10.45
C LYS A 189 -23.94 11.12 -9.65
N ARG A 190 -23.87 10.71 -8.38
CA ARG A 190 -22.79 11.04 -7.45
C ARG A 190 -22.27 9.78 -6.77
N TRP A 191 -20.96 9.65 -6.68
CA TRP A 191 -20.29 8.51 -6.03
C TRP A 191 -19.17 9.00 -5.12
N PHE A 192 -19.01 8.35 -3.96
CA PHE A 192 -17.92 8.61 -3.04
C PHE A 192 -16.82 7.58 -3.28
N THR A 193 -15.59 8.02 -3.51
CA THR A 193 -14.45 7.15 -3.79
C THR A 193 -13.15 7.74 -3.26
N ARG A 194 -12.09 6.93 -3.27
CA ARG A 194 -10.73 7.40 -3.04
C ARG A 194 -10.13 7.88 -4.36
N LEU A 195 -9.58 9.09 -4.32
CA LEU A 195 -8.77 9.70 -5.37
C LEU A 195 -7.30 9.41 -5.08
N HIS A 196 -6.62 8.95 -6.13
CA HIS A 196 -5.18 8.79 -6.18
C HIS A 196 -4.66 9.77 -7.22
N GLY A 197 -3.91 10.79 -6.80
CA GLY A 197 -3.10 11.60 -7.70
C GLY A 197 -1.70 11.01 -7.71
N ASP A 198 -1.23 10.53 -8.85
CA ASP A 198 -0.04 9.67 -8.94
C ASP A 198 0.77 9.99 -10.22
N ASP A 199 1.95 9.39 -10.34
CA ASP A 199 2.86 9.44 -11.49
C ASP A 199 2.43 8.43 -12.58
N VAL A 200 2.85 8.68 -13.82
CA VAL A 200 2.72 7.79 -14.98
C VAL A 200 3.34 6.41 -14.74
N SER A 201 4.26 6.27 -13.78
CA SER A 201 4.89 5.01 -13.41
C SER A 201 3.99 4.03 -12.62
N LEU A 202 2.84 4.48 -12.09
CA LEU A 202 1.96 3.66 -11.25
C LEU A 202 1.53 2.32 -11.88
N PRO A 203 1.15 2.23 -13.17
CA PRO A 203 0.76 0.95 -13.76
C PRO A 203 1.91 -0.05 -13.86
N MET A 204 3.17 0.42 -13.92
CA MET A 204 4.35 -0.46 -13.92
C MET A 204 4.58 -1.08 -12.55
N ILE A 205 4.23 -0.33 -11.50
CA ILE A 205 4.10 -0.84 -10.16
C ILE A 205 2.90 -1.78 -10.18
N ARG A 206 1.66 -1.33 -10.32
CA ARG A 206 0.45 -2.19 -10.24
C ARG A 206 0.18 -3.05 -11.48
N ARG A 207 1.01 -4.07 -11.72
CA ARG A 207 0.94 -4.97 -12.90
C ARG A 207 -0.37 -5.75 -13.07
N ALA A 208 -1.14 -5.92 -12.00
CA ALA A 208 -2.43 -6.59 -12.04
C ALA A 208 -3.55 -5.73 -12.65
N TRP A 209 -3.29 -4.44 -12.92
CA TRP A 209 -4.25 -3.54 -13.55
C TRP A 209 -4.45 -3.89 -15.02
N ILE A 210 -5.68 -4.28 -15.35
CA ILE A 210 -6.11 -4.57 -16.71
C ILE A 210 -7.09 -3.48 -17.09
N PHE A 211 -6.77 -2.72 -18.13
CA PHE A 211 -7.64 -1.66 -18.61
C PHE A 211 -8.76 -2.28 -19.46
N GLU A 212 -10.00 -2.27 -18.95
CA GLU A 212 -11.18 -2.71 -19.70
C GLU A 212 -11.40 -1.82 -20.92
N HIS A 213 -11.23 -0.51 -20.73
CA HIS A 213 -11.38 0.51 -21.76
C HIS A 213 -10.30 1.59 -21.61
N GLY A 214 -9.83 2.13 -22.74
CA GLY A 214 -8.93 3.27 -22.78
C GLY A 214 -7.51 2.94 -22.33
N ARG A 215 -6.89 3.89 -21.62
CA ARG A 215 -5.48 3.82 -21.20
C ARG A 215 -5.23 4.61 -19.91
N PHE A 216 -4.03 4.46 -19.36
CA PHE A 216 -3.52 5.40 -18.35
C PHE A 216 -3.13 6.75 -18.98
N PHE A 217 -2.97 7.79 -18.16
CA PHE A 217 -2.47 9.09 -18.62
C PHE A 217 -0.98 9.01 -18.99
N SER A 218 -0.56 9.91 -19.89
CA SER A 218 0.79 9.95 -20.47
C SER A 218 1.67 10.99 -19.79
N ARG A 219 2.99 10.87 -19.97
CA ARG A 219 3.97 11.85 -19.47
C ARG A 219 3.71 13.28 -19.95
N ARG A 220 3.16 13.45 -21.16
CA ARG A 220 2.76 14.77 -21.68
C ARG A 220 1.54 15.33 -20.95
N GLU A 221 0.58 14.48 -20.59
CA GLU A 221 -0.60 14.90 -19.83
C GLU A 221 -0.22 15.25 -18.38
N GLU A 222 0.66 14.47 -17.76
CA GLU A 222 1.23 14.78 -16.44
C GLU A 222 2.03 16.09 -16.44
N SER A 223 2.99 16.26 -17.37
CA SER A 223 3.84 17.46 -17.42
C SER A 223 3.04 18.74 -17.70
N ASN A 224 1.91 18.63 -18.39
CA ASN A 224 1.04 19.75 -18.73
C ASN A 224 -0.06 19.98 -17.69
N GLY A 225 -0.15 19.16 -16.64
CA GLY A 225 -1.25 19.25 -15.67
C GLY A 225 -2.63 19.04 -16.29
N ALA A 226 -2.73 18.15 -17.27
CA ALA A 226 -3.99 17.87 -17.96
C ALA A 226 -5.03 17.31 -16.98
N GLN A 227 -6.27 17.78 -17.08
CA GLN A 227 -7.37 17.34 -16.24
C GLN A 227 -7.94 16.03 -16.76
N VAL A 228 -7.18 14.95 -16.59
CA VAL A 228 -7.56 13.60 -17.01
C VAL A 228 -7.67 12.67 -15.80
N ALA A 229 -8.53 11.68 -15.89
CA ALA A 229 -8.76 10.71 -14.82
C ALA A 229 -8.93 9.29 -15.36
N VAL A 230 -8.52 8.33 -14.55
CA VAL A 230 -8.76 6.90 -14.78
C VAL A 230 -9.73 6.43 -13.70
N LEU A 231 -10.80 5.73 -14.11
CA LEU A 231 -11.82 5.24 -13.20
C LEU A 231 -11.58 3.77 -12.85
N GLY A 232 -11.87 3.40 -11.60
CA GLY A 232 -12.04 2.00 -11.25
C GLY A 232 -13.35 1.45 -11.82
N SER A 233 -13.40 0.16 -12.14
CA SER A 233 -14.58 -0.54 -12.68
C SER A 233 -15.86 -0.26 -11.90
N VAL A 234 -15.81 -0.30 -10.57
CA VAL A 234 -16.96 0.01 -9.70
C VAL A 234 -17.42 1.46 -9.83
N ALA A 235 -16.48 2.41 -9.89
CA ALA A 235 -16.82 3.82 -10.04
C ALA A 235 -17.40 4.11 -11.45
N ALA A 236 -16.84 3.47 -12.48
CA ALA A 236 -17.35 3.54 -13.84
C ALA A 236 -18.78 2.98 -13.92
N GLU A 237 -19.04 1.82 -13.32
CA GLU A 237 -20.37 1.20 -13.31
C GLU A 237 -21.41 2.07 -12.57
N LYS A 238 -21.06 2.62 -11.40
CA LYS A 238 -21.99 3.46 -10.63
C LYS A 238 -22.31 4.78 -11.33
N LEU A 239 -21.35 5.37 -12.03
CA LEU A 239 -21.56 6.63 -12.74
C LEU A 239 -22.19 6.42 -14.14
N PHE A 240 -21.69 5.48 -14.92
CA PHE A 240 -22.02 5.34 -16.35
C PHE A 240 -22.80 4.06 -16.68
N GLY A 241 -22.97 3.14 -15.73
CA GLY A 241 -23.66 1.86 -15.97
C GLY A 241 -22.79 0.94 -16.82
N SER A 242 -23.39 0.33 -17.84
CA SER A 242 -22.68 -0.53 -18.81
C SER A 242 -22.11 0.22 -20.02
N GLU A 243 -22.16 1.55 -20.02
CA GLU A 243 -21.65 2.37 -21.11
C GLU A 243 -20.15 2.65 -20.94
N ASN A 244 -19.40 2.66 -22.05
CA ASN A 244 -17.99 3.02 -22.03
C ASN A 244 -17.82 4.51 -21.61
N PRO A 245 -17.15 4.80 -20.48
CA PRO A 245 -17.02 6.16 -19.97
C PRO A 245 -15.85 6.93 -20.59
N VAL A 246 -15.00 6.31 -21.42
CA VAL A 246 -13.82 6.96 -22.01
C VAL A 246 -14.25 8.12 -22.92
N GLY A 247 -13.60 9.28 -22.75
CA GLY A 247 -13.92 10.55 -23.41
C GLY A 247 -15.04 11.36 -22.74
N LYS A 248 -15.72 10.80 -21.73
CA LYS A 248 -16.73 11.54 -20.96
C LYS A 248 -16.08 12.38 -19.86
N LYS A 249 -16.83 13.38 -19.39
CA LYS A 249 -16.40 14.25 -18.29
C LYS A 249 -17.01 13.82 -16.97
N ILE A 250 -16.18 13.78 -15.95
CA ILE A 250 -16.57 13.71 -14.54
C ILE A 250 -16.21 15.02 -13.86
N SER A 251 -16.90 15.39 -12.80
CA SER A 251 -16.54 16.54 -11.98
C SER A 251 -16.01 16.09 -10.62
N ILE A 252 -14.86 16.63 -10.25
CA ILE A 252 -14.18 16.42 -8.97
C ILE A 252 -13.97 17.81 -8.37
N TRP A 253 -14.49 18.08 -7.17
CA TRP A 253 -14.42 19.42 -6.54
C TRP A 253 -14.91 20.58 -7.43
N LYS A 254 -15.96 20.35 -8.23
CA LYS A 254 -16.50 21.30 -9.23
C LYS A 254 -15.57 21.60 -10.42
N GLN A 255 -14.47 20.86 -10.56
CA GLN A 255 -13.57 20.94 -11.70
C GLN A 255 -13.82 19.75 -12.64
N PRO A 256 -13.91 19.97 -13.96
CA PRO A 256 -14.13 18.89 -14.92
C PRO A 256 -12.83 18.11 -15.17
N PHE A 257 -12.93 16.79 -15.26
CA PHE A 257 -11.87 15.87 -15.66
C PHE A 257 -12.38 14.97 -16.77
N GLU A 258 -11.56 14.71 -17.79
CA GLU A 258 -11.87 13.78 -18.87
C GLU A 258 -11.43 12.36 -18.48
N VAL A 259 -12.31 11.38 -18.68
CA VAL A 259 -12.01 9.98 -18.41
C VAL A 259 -11.20 9.41 -19.58
N VAL A 260 -9.97 8.98 -19.32
CA VAL A 260 -9.07 8.41 -20.35
C VAL A 260 -8.99 6.89 -20.30
N GLY A 261 -9.44 6.27 -19.22
CA GLY A 261 -9.44 4.82 -19.07
C GLY A 261 -10.26 4.30 -17.88
N VAL A 262 -10.48 2.99 -17.89
CA VAL A 262 -11.14 2.21 -16.83
C VAL A 262 -10.28 1.01 -16.47
N VAL A 263 -10.09 0.78 -15.17
CA VAL A 263 -9.24 -0.28 -14.58
C VAL A 263 -9.96 -1.08 -13.50
#